data_AF-A0AA36IJN4-F1
#
_entry.id   AF-A0AA36IJN4-F1
#
_cell.length_a   1.000
_cell.length_b   1.000
_cell.length_c   1.000
_cell.angle_alpha   90.00
_cell.angle_beta   90.00
_cell.angle_gamma   90.00
#
_symmetry.space_group_name_H-M   'P 1'
#
loop_
_entity.id
_entity.type
_entity.pdbx_description
1 polymer ?
#
loop_
_entity_poly.entity_id
_entity_poly.type
_entity_poly.pdbx_seq_one_letter_code
_entity_poly.pdbx_strand_id
1 'polypeptide(L)'
;MPQPSDCPTSQGGTGTVSTSLTGWQFRWPGSALLEKPPPRRVELPSEEVEVILRRLRAMSGEERRVALAAMPEGTRKELMKHLKQEAGGSRLRQLLSHLPDLLEGADDQKRTELLQGVRMLEAVNAQVLAAPDMAAVVRILRELTPLQRHAIVEALPAETQQALTAHLRAEKAAHSAPKAYPAQSLLPALCRMR
;
A
#
# COMPACT_ATOMS: atom_id res chain seq x y z
N MET A 1 -8.80 -44.29 57.22
CA MET A 1 -9.77 -45.30 56.74
C MET A 1 -11.10 -44.96 57.39
N PRO A 2 -12.23 -44.75 56.71
CA PRO A 2 -12.55 -44.88 55.29
C PRO A 2 -13.20 -43.60 54.69
N GLN A 3 -13.32 -43.54 53.36
CA GLN A 3 -14.39 -42.75 52.70
C GLN A 3 -15.70 -43.55 52.73
N PRO A 4 -16.85 -42.87 52.60
CA PRO A 4 -17.72 -43.28 51.51
C PRO A 4 -18.36 -42.12 50.73
N SER A 5 -18.46 -42.40 49.43
CA SER A 5 -19.29 -41.84 48.38
C SER A 5 -20.73 -41.53 48.81
N ASP A 6 -21.32 -40.45 48.27
CA ASP A 6 -22.27 -40.53 47.15
C ASP A 6 -22.84 -39.13 46.77
N CYS A 7 -23.04 -38.96 45.45
CA CYS A 7 -23.67 -37.86 44.72
C CYS A 7 -25.21 -37.76 44.98
N PRO A 8 -26.03 -37.00 44.21
CA PRO A 8 -25.90 -35.70 43.53
C PRO A 8 -27.07 -34.74 43.90
N THR A 9 -27.01 -33.43 43.58
CA THR A 9 -28.23 -32.67 43.22
C THR A 9 -27.90 -31.56 42.23
N SER A 10 -28.63 -31.62 41.12
CA SER A 10 -28.62 -30.75 39.96
C SER A 10 -29.54 -29.54 40.18
N GLN A 11 -29.12 -28.36 39.70
CA GLN A 11 -29.90 -27.26 39.13
C GLN A 11 -28.89 -26.10 38.93
N GLY A 12 -28.61 -25.60 37.74
CA GLY A 12 -29.50 -25.20 36.66
C GLY A 12 -29.10 -23.75 36.35
N GLY A 13 -28.40 -23.53 35.24
CA GLY A 13 -27.79 -22.22 34.96
C GLY A 13 -27.33 -22.13 33.52
N THR A 14 -28.31 -22.10 32.63
CA THR A 14 -28.22 -21.88 31.19
C THR A 14 -27.24 -20.76 30.83
N GLY A 15 -26.29 -21.08 29.96
CA GLY A 15 -25.39 -20.11 29.34
C GLY A 15 -24.93 -20.60 27.97
N THR A 16 -25.87 -21.16 27.21
CA THR A 16 -25.69 -21.55 25.81
C THR A 16 -25.36 -20.29 25.00
N VAL A 17 -24.11 -20.17 24.55
CA VAL A 17 -23.83 -19.42 23.31
C VAL A 17 -23.03 -20.34 22.41
N SER A 18 -23.77 -21.27 21.81
CA SER A 18 -23.32 -22.06 20.66
C SER A 18 -23.10 -21.09 19.50
N THR A 19 -21.86 -20.70 19.24
CA THR A 19 -21.47 -20.23 17.90
C THR A 19 -21.01 -21.46 17.12
N SER A 20 -21.96 -22.01 16.38
CA SER A 20 -21.77 -23.10 15.43
C SER A 20 -20.78 -22.70 14.33
N LEU A 21 -19.53 -23.15 14.47
CA LEU A 21 -18.58 -23.27 13.37
C LEU A 21 -18.50 -24.75 13.00
N THR A 22 -19.36 -25.16 12.08
CA THR A 22 -19.37 -26.48 11.44
C THR A 22 -18.15 -26.63 10.54
N GLY A 23 -17.00 -26.90 11.13
CA GLY A 23 -15.85 -27.51 10.46
C GLY A 23 -15.76 -28.97 10.92
N TRP A 24 -15.64 -29.90 9.98
CA TRP A 24 -15.39 -31.32 10.29
C TRP A 24 -14.14 -31.44 11.17
N GLN A 25 -14.32 -31.81 12.44
CA GLN A 25 -13.22 -32.16 13.33
C GLN A 25 -13.09 -33.68 13.36
N PHE A 26 -12.05 -34.19 12.71
CA PHE A 26 -11.65 -35.59 12.85
C PHE A 26 -11.24 -35.84 14.30
N ARG A 27 -11.91 -36.77 14.99
CA ARG A 27 -11.67 -37.11 16.40
C ARG A 27 -11.35 -38.59 16.51
N TRP A 28 -10.20 -38.92 17.10
CA TRP A 28 -9.92 -40.29 17.52
C TRP A 28 -10.63 -40.55 18.86
N PRO A 29 -11.30 -41.70 19.08
CA PRO A 29 -11.99 -41.97 20.34
C PRO A 29 -10.96 -41.99 21.50
N GLY A 30 -11.06 -41.03 22.42
CA GLY A 30 -10.22 -40.96 23.63
C GLY A 30 -9.09 -39.92 23.63
N SER A 31 -8.87 -39.14 22.57
CA SER A 31 -7.86 -38.07 22.63
C SER A 31 -8.42 -36.82 23.33
N ALA A 32 -7.77 -36.37 24.40
CA ALA A 32 -8.05 -35.06 25.00
C ALA A 32 -7.93 -33.95 23.94
N LEU A 33 -8.70 -32.86 24.11
CA LEU A 33 -8.59 -31.66 23.27
C LEU A 33 -7.13 -31.18 23.28
N LEU A 34 -6.41 -31.41 22.19
CA LEU A 34 -5.12 -30.78 21.96
C LEU A 34 -5.41 -29.29 21.74
N GLU A 35 -5.27 -28.51 22.81
CA GLU A 35 -5.19 -27.06 22.71
C GLU A 35 -4.11 -26.75 21.69
N LYS A 36 -4.53 -26.14 20.58
CA LYS A 36 -3.64 -25.72 19.50
C LYS A 36 -2.58 -24.83 20.16
N PRO A 37 -1.29 -25.21 20.19
CA PRO A 37 -0.30 -24.36 20.83
C PRO A 37 -0.35 -22.98 20.17
N PRO A 38 -0.30 -21.89 20.95
CA PRO A 38 -0.33 -20.55 20.37
C PRO A 38 0.79 -20.45 19.34
N PRO A 39 0.56 -19.81 18.18
CA PRO A 39 1.59 -19.69 17.16
C PRO A 39 2.81 -19.04 17.81
N ARG A 40 3.93 -19.78 17.88
CA ARG A 40 5.21 -19.23 18.31
C ARG A 40 5.55 -18.10 17.35
N ARG A 41 5.34 -16.85 17.78
CA ARG A 41 5.84 -15.67 17.07
C ARG A 41 7.35 -15.75 17.19
N VAL A 42 8.00 -16.14 16.10
CA VAL A 42 9.44 -15.99 15.96
C VAL A 42 9.66 -14.50 15.71
N GLU A 43 9.86 -13.75 16.79
CA GLU A 43 10.32 -12.36 16.73
C GLU A 43 11.79 -12.42 16.36
N LEU A 44 12.09 -12.27 15.07
CA LEU A 44 13.46 -12.06 14.62
C LEU A 44 13.93 -10.69 15.11
N PRO A 45 15.13 -10.58 15.70
CA PRO A 45 15.71 -9.27 16.02
C PRO A 45 15.83 -8.45 14.73
N SER A 46 15.44 -7.17 14.80
CA SER A 46 15.31 -6.28 13.63
C SER A 46 16.60 -6.18 12.80
N GLU A 47 17.77 -6.31 13.43
CA GLU A 47 19.07 -6.27 12.75
C GLU A 47 19.30 -7.47 11.81
N GLU A 48 18.83 -8.66 12.19
CA GLU A 48 18.97 -9.86 11.36
C GLU A 48 18.07 -9.79 10.13
N VAL A 49 16.89 -9.18 10.27
CA VAL A 49 15.94 -8.95 9.18
C VAL A 49 16.57 -8.07 8.10
N GLU A 50 17.26 -6.98 8.49
CA GLU A 50 17.93 -6.09 7.53
C GLU A 50 19.08 -6.77 6.79
N VAL A 51 19.87 -7.60 7.48
CA VAL A 51 20.96 -8.37 6.86
C VAL A 51 20.41 -9.38 5.83
N ILE A 52 19.31 -10.06 6.16
CA ILE A 52 18.64 -11.01 5.26
C ILE A 52 18.02 -10.28 4.06
N LEU A 53 17.39 -9.13 4.28
CA LEU A 53 16.84 -8.30 3.21
C LEU A 53 17.94 -7.81 2.26
N ARG A 54 19.08 -7.36 2.78
CA ARG A 54 20.24 -6.93 1.98
C ARG A 54 20.74 -8.06 1.08
N ARG A 55 20.87 -9.27 1.62
CA ARG A 55 21.27 -10.46 0.85
C ARG A 55 20.22 -10.83 -0.22
N LEU A 56 18.93 -10.81 0.14
CA LEU A 56 17.86 -11.09 -0.81
C LEU A 56 17.81 -10.06 -1.96
N ARG A 57 18.17 -8.80 -1.71
CA ARG A 57 18.24 -7.75 -2.74
C ARG A 57 19.37 -7.97 -3.73
N ALA A 58 20.53 -8.45 -3.26
CA ALA A 58 21.69 -8.74 -4.10
C ALA A 58 21.49 -9.96 -5.03
N MET A 59 20.47 -10.78 -4.78
CA MET A 59 20.15 -11.98 -5.57
C MET A 59 19.23 -11.66 -6.76
N SER A 60 19.36 -12.47 -7.82
CA SER A 60 18.47 -12.41 -8.98
C SER A 60 17.02 -12.80 -8.61
N GLY A 61 16.05 -12.42 -9.46
CA GLY A 61 14.63 -12.65 -9.18
C GLY A 61 14.23 -14.12 -9.07
N GLU A 62 14.95 -15.04 -9.72
CA GLU A 62 14.74 -16.49 -9.58
C GLU A 62 15.33 -17.01 -8.27
N GLU A 63 16.58 -16.66 -7.98
CA GLU A 63 17.26 -17.08 -6.75
C GLU A 63 16.54 -16.55 -5.51
N ARG A 64 16.03 -15.31 -5.54
CA ARG A 64 15.24 -14.71 -4.46
C ARG A 64 13.96 -15.51 -4.19
N ARG A 65 13.28 -15.97 -5.25
CA ARG A 65 12.06 -16.79 -5.12
C ARG A 65 12.36 -18.14 -4.47
N VAL A 66 13.45 -18.77 -4.86
CA VAL A 66 13.92 -20.04 -4.28
C VAL A 66 14.33 -19.86 -2.81
N ALA A 67 15.07 -18.79 -2.49
CA ALA A 67 15.49 -18.48 -1.13
C ALA A 67 14.28 -18.20 -0.21
N LEU A 68 13.30 -17.42 -0.67
CA LEU A 68 12.05 -17.19 0.07
C LEU A 68 11.25 -18.48 0.24
N ALA A 69 11.23 -19.35 -0.78
CA ALA A 69 10.56 -20.65 -0.73
C ALA A 69 11.20 -21.62 0.29
N ALA A 70 12.51 -21.52 0.51
CA ALA A 70 13.25 -22.32 1.47
C ALA A 70 13.13 -21.83 2.93
N MET A 71 12.65 -20.60 3.17
CA MET A 71 12.50 -20.04 4.52
C MET A 71 11.22 -20.52 5.23
N PRO A 72 11.24 -20.59 6.59
CA PRO A 72 10.05 -20.87 7.39
C PRO A 72 8.92 -19.87 7.13
N GLU A 73 7.66 -20.32 7.19
CA GLU A 73 6.50 -19.47 6.86
C GLU A 73 6.39 -18.22 7.73
N GLY A 74 6.78 -18.29 9.00
CA GLY A 74 6.79 -17.15 9.92
C GLY A 74 7.76 -16.05 9.45
N THR A 75 9.00 -16.44 9.15
CA THR A 75 10.04 -15.55 8.64
C THR A 75 9.69 -15.00 7.26
N ARG A 76 9.12 -15.82 6.37
CA ARG A 76 8.66 -15.38 5.05
C ARG A 76 7.59 -14.30 5.16
N LYS A 77 6.61 -14.45 6.06
CA LYS A 77 5.53 -13.47 6.24
C LYS A 77 6.07 -12.14 6.76
N GLU A 78 7.00 -12.17 7.72
CA GLU A 78 7.58 -10.95 8.26
C GLU A 78 8.48 -10.25 7.22
N LEU A 79 9.34 -10.99 6.50
CA LEU A 79 10.15 -10.43 5.41
C LEU A 79 9.28 -9.85 4.28
N MET A 80 8.20 -10.54 3.90
CA MET A 80 7.25 -10.03 2.92
C MET A 80 6.52 -8.78 3.41
N LYS A 81 6.24 -8.67 4.72
CA LYS A 81 5.63 -7.49 5.32
C LYS A 81 6.62 -6.32 5.30
N HIS A 82 7.89 -6.53 5.61
CA HIS A 82 8.95 -5.52 5.48
C HIS A 82 9.16 -5.10 4.03
N LEU A 83 9.27 -6.05 3.09
CA LEU A 83 9.37 -5.76 1.66
C LEU A 83 8.13 -5.02 1.14
N LYS A 84 6.94 -5.31 1.66
CA LYS A 84 5.71 -4.58 1.31
C LYS A 84 5.63 -3.20 1.94
N GLN A 85 6.14 -3.02 3.16
CA GLN A 85 6.25 -1.71 3.81
C GLN A 85 7.27 -0.82 3.07
N GLU A 86 8.38 -1.40 2.61
CA GLU A 86 9.35 -0.72 1.75
C GLU A 86 8.85 -0.51 0.31
N ALA A 87 8.04 -1.42 -0.22
CA ALA A 87 7.32 -1.23 -1.48
C ALA A 87 6.12 -0.27 -1.37
N GLY A 88 5.74 0.09 -0.14
CA GLY A 88 4.92 1.27 0.14
C GLY A 88 5.73 2.58 0.07
N GLY A 89 7.06 2.49 -0.06
CA GLY A 89 7.93 3.61 -0.41
C GLY A 89 7.90 3.83 -1.93
N SER A 90 7.87 5.10 -2.35
CA SER A 90 7.83 5.49 -3.76
C SER A 90 8.86 4.73 -4.58
N ARG A 91 8.50 4.30 -5.80
CA ARG A 91 9.40 3.59 -6.73
C ARG A 91 10.68 4.38 -6.98
N LEU A 92 10.58 5.70 -6.88
CA LEU A 92 11.70 6.64 -6.92
C LEU A 92 12.68 6.40 -5.75
N ARG A 93 12.20 6.22 -4.52
CA ARG A 93 13.05 5.96 -3.35
C ARG A 93 13.82 4.64 -3.48
N GLN A 94 13.18 3.62 -4.06
CA GLN A 94 13.85 2.36 -4.37
C GLN A 94 14.94 2.55 -5.44
N LEU A 95 14.65 3.28 -6.51
CA LEU A 95 15.64 3.60 -7.56
C LEU A 95 16.82 4.41 -7.00
N LEU A 96 16.55 5.40 -6.14
CA LEU A 96 17.59 6.20 -5.49
C LEU A 96 18.45 5.37 -4.53
N SER A 97 17.89 4.33 -3.90
CA SER A 97 18.66 3.44 -3.02
C SER A 97 19.67 2.56 -3.76
N HIS A 98 19.43 2.29 -5.04
CA HIS A 98 20.34 1.54 -5.92
C HIS A 98 21.30 2.43 -6.70
N LEU A 99 21.17 3.76 -6.56
CA LEU A 99 21.99 4.71 -7.29
C LEU A 99 23.50 4.57 -6.99
N PRO A 100 23.95 4.35 -5.73
CA PRO A 100 25.37 4.15 -5.44
C PRO A 100 25.96 2.96 -6.22
N ASP A 101 25.26 1.82 -6.19
CA ASP A 101 25.68 0.60 -6.90
C ASP A 101 25.75 0.82 -8.43
N LEU A 102 24.82 1.60 -8.98
CA LEU A 102 24.78 1.96 -10.40
C LEU A 102 25.90 2.94 -10.79
N LEU A 103 26.30 3.84 -9.91
CA LEU A 103 27.37 4.82 -10.17
C LEU A 103 28.76 4.17 -10.13
N GLU A 104 28.96 3.15 -9.30
CA GLU A 104 30.22 2.41 -9.20
C GLU A 104 30.52 1.62 -10.48
N GLY A 105 29.50 1.02 -11.10
CA GLY A 105 29.64 0.23 -12.33
C GLY A 105 29.48 1.00 -13.65
N ALA A 106 29.11 2.29 -13.61
CA ALA A 106 28.83 3.08 -14.81
C ALA A 106 30.06 3.82 -15.35
N ASP A 107 30.17 3.87 -16.67
CA ASP A 107 31.12 4.72 -17.40
C ASP A 107 30.92 6.21 -17.06
N ASP A 108 31.97 7.01 -17.14
CA ASP A 108 31.96 8.43 -16.70
C ASP A 108 30.85 9.28 -17.36
N GLN A 109 30.56 9.03 -18.63
CA GLN A 109 29.49 9.72 -19.34
C GLN A 109 28.11 9.34 -18.78
N LYS A 110 27.84 8.04 -18.60
CA LYS A 110 26.57 7.55 -18.03
C LYS A 110 26.41 8.00 -16.58
N ARG A 111 27.50 8.04 -15.82
CA ARG A 111 27.52 8.56 -14.45
C ARG A 111 27.05 10.02 -14.41
N THR A 112 27.55 10.84 -15.33
CA THR A 112 27.17 12.25 -15.44
C THR A 112 25.70 12.41 -15.81
N GLU A 113 25.22 11.67 -16.81
CA GLU A 113 23.81 11.67 -17.23
C GLU A 113 22.87 11.26 -16.09
N LEU A 114 23.26 10.24 -15.33
CA LEU A 114 22.48 9.71 -14.21
C LEU A 114 22.39 10.72 -13.05
N LEU A 115 23.51 11.34 -12.68
CA LEU A 115 23.54 12.41 -11.67
C LEU A 115 22.75 13.65 -12.11
N GLN A 116 22.84 14.01 -13.40
CA GLN A 116 22.06 15.12 -13.95
C GLN A 116 20.56 14.83 -13.90
N GLY A 117 20.15 13.61 -14.22
CA GLY A 117 18.76 13.16 -14.11
C GLY A 117 18.22 13.25 -12.67
N VAL A 118 19.03 12.87 -11.68
CA VAL A 118 18.65 12.98 -10.25
C VAL A 118 18.49 14.44 -9.85
N ARG A 119 19.43 15.32 -10.21
CA ARG A 119 19.34 16.76 -9.90
C ARG A 119 18.13 17.42 -10.55
N MET A 120 17.79 17.04 -11.78
CA MET A 120 16.59 17.54 -12.45
C MET A 120 15.32 17.11 -11.72
N LEU A 121 15.23 15.83 -11.30
CA LEU A 121 14.10 15.33 -10.51
C LEU A 121 13.96 16.05 -9.16
N GLU A 122 15.09 16.31 -8.48
CA GLU A 122 15.12 17.09 -7.25
C GLU A 122 14.61 18.52 -7.47
N ALA A 123 15.11 19.20 -8.51
CA ALA A 123 14.70 20.57 -8.83
C ALA A 123 13.20 20.65 -9.14
N VAL A 124 12.66 19.69 -9.89
CA VAL A 124 11.22 19.59 -10.19
C VAL A 124 10.43 19.34 -8.91
N ASN A 125 10.88 18.44 -8.04
CA ASN A 125 10.22 18.17 -6.77
C ASN A 125 10.19 19.42 -5.88
N ALA A 126 11.30 20.16 -5.80
CA ALA A 126 11.36 21.42 -5.06
C ALA A 126 10.42 22.48 -5.65
N GLN A 127 10.32 22.59 -6.98
CA GLN A 127 9.37 23.49 -7.64
C GLN A 127 7.91 23.12 -7.36
N VAL A 128 7.58 21.82 -7.35
CA VAL A 128 6.23 21.35 -7.01
C VAL A 128 5.87 21.68 -5.56
N LEU A 129 6.80 21.50 -4.63
CA LEU A 129 6.60 21.84 -3.22
C LEU A 129 6.55 23.35 -2.96
N ALA A 130 7.24 24.14 -3.78
CA ALA A 130 7.24 25.61 -3.71
C ALA A 130 6.07 26.26 -4.49
N ALA A 131 5.25 25.48 -5.19
CA ALA A 131 4.15 26.01 -5.99
C ALA A 131 3.08 26.67 -5.09
N PRO A 132 2.59 27.87 -5.44
CA PRO A 132 1.63 28.60 -4.62
C PRO A 132 0.22 28.00 -4.66
N ASP A 133 -0.13 27.27 -5.73
CA ASP A 133 -1.45 26.71 -5.96
C ASP A 133 -1.43 25.37 -6.72
N MET A 134 -2.53 24.61 -6.65
CA MET A 134 -2.63 23.31 -7.33
C MET A 134 -2.67 23.43 -8.85
N ALA A 135 -3.09 24.58 -9.40
CA ALA A 135 -3.03 24.79 -10.84
C ALA A 135 -1.57 24.88 -11.34
N ALA A 136 -0.68 25.58 -10.61
CA ALA A 136 0.75 25.58 -10.94
C ALA A 136 1.36 24.18 -10.81
N VAL A 137 1.01 23.42 -9.78
CA VAL A 137 1.46 22.02 -9.63
C VAL A 137 1.05 21.18 -10.85
N VAL A 138 -0.22 21.24 -11.25
CA VAL A 138 -0.72 20.49 -12.41
C VAL A 138 0.00 20.92 -13.69
N ARG A 139 0.29 22.21 -13.88
CA ARG A 139 1.05 22.71 -15.04
C ARG A 139 2.46 22.11 -15.09
N ILE A 140 3.19 22.15 -13.96
CA ILE A 140 4.52 21.54 -13.85
C ILE A 140 4.46 20.05 -14.17
N LEU A 141 3.48 19.33 -13.61
CA LEU A 141 3.32 17.89 -13.85
C LEU A 141 2.96 17.55 -15.32
N ARG A 142 2.30 18.44 -16.05
CA ARG A 142 1.95 18.24 -17.47
C ARG A 142 3.17 18.29 -18.39
N GLU A 143 4.20 19.04 -18.02
CA GLU A 143 5.46 19.17 -18.78
C GLU A 143 6.36 17.94 -18.62
N LEU A 144 6.11 17.11 -17.61
CA LEU A 144 6.88 15.90 -17.34
C LEU A 144 6.41 14.69 -18.16
N THR A 145 7.37 13.79 -18.43
CA THR A 145 7.06 12.47 -18.99
C THR A 145 6.17 11.66 -18.04
N PRO A 146 5.38 10.69 -18.53
CA PRO A 146 4.49 9.89 -17.68
C PRO A 146 5.21 9.19 -16.51
N LEU A 147 6.43 8.70 -16.75
CA LEU A 147 7.24 8.04 -15.73
C LEU A 147 7.72 9.01 -14.65
N GLN A 148 8.22 10.19 -15.05
CA GLN A 148 8.64 11.24 -14.12
C GLN A 148 7.45 11.78 -13.32
N ARG A 149 6.31 12.00 -13.96
CA ARG A 149 5.09 12.45 -13.30
C ARG A 149 4.66 11.48 -12.20
N HIS A 150 4.67 10.18 -12.50
CA HIS A 150 4.31 9.17 -11.52
C HIS A 150 5.29 9.15 -10.34
N ALA A 151 6.60 9.20 -10.63
CA ALA A 151 7.65 9.23 -9.61
C ALA A 151 7.54 10.45 -8.69
N ILE A 152 7.28 11.63 -9.25
CA ILE A 152 7.09 12.87 -8.48
C ILE A 152 5.82 12.78 -7.65
N VAL A 153 4.68 12.36 -8.23
CA VAL A 153 3.41 12.25 -7.50
C VAL A 153 3.51 11.28 -6.31
N GLU A 154 4.19 10.14 -6.48
CA GLU A 154 4.44 9.21 -5.37
C GLU A 154 5.34 9.79 -4.27
N ALA A 155 6.27 10.68 -4.63
CA ALA A 155 7.17 11.33 -3.69
C ALA A 155 6.51 12.48 -2.91
N LEU A 156 5.36 12.99 -3.37
CA LEU A 156 4.63 14.05 -2.68
C LEU A 156 4.01 13.56 -1.37
N PRO A 157 3.84 14.45 -0.37
CA PRO A 157 3.08 14.14 0.83
C PRO A 157 1.66 13.66 0.51
N ALA A 158 1.15 12.73 1.32
CA ALA A 158 -0.18 12.14 1.11
C ALA A 158 -1.30 13.20 1.04
N GLU A 159 -1.19 14.27 1.83
CA GLU A 159 -2.13 15.39 1.83
C GLU A 159 -2.14 16.11 0.46
N THR A 160 -0.97 16.36 -0.12
CA THR A 160 -0.82 16.98 -1.44
C THR A 160 -1.34 16.07 -2.56
N GLN A 161 -1.13 14.75 -2.45
CA GLN A 161 -1.68 13.78 -3.41
C GLN A 161 -3.22 13.77 -3.40
N GLN A 162 -3.82 13.86 -2.21
CA GLN A 162 -5.28 13.96 -2.07
C GLN A 162 -5.81 15.26 -2.66
N ALA A 163 -5.17 16.39 -2.38
CA ALA A 163 -5.51 17.70 -2.94
C ALA A 163 -5.42 17.71 -4.48
N LEU A 164 -4.36 17.11 -5.05
CA LEU A 164 -4.19 16.97 -6.50
C LEU A 164 -5.32 16.14 -7.12
N THR A 165 -5.67 15.02 -6.48
CA THR A 165 -6.75 14.14 -6.95
C THR A 165 -8.11 14.84 -6.90
N ALA A 166 -8.38 15.59 -5.84
CA ALA A 166 -9.59 16.39 -5.70
C ALA A 166 -9.67 17.49 -6.77
N HIS A 167 -8.57 18.19 -7.02
CA HIS A 167 -8.48 19.22 -8.05
C HIS A 167 -8.73 18.66 -9.45
N LEU A 168 -8.09 17.54 -9.82
CA LEU A 168 -8.29 16.92 -11.12
C LEU A 168 -9.72 16.38 -11.31
N ARG A 169 -10.38 15.93 -10.24
CA ARG A 169 -11.80 15.55 -10.28
C ARG A 169 -12.71 16.77 -10.46
N ALA A 170 -12.45 17.86 -9.75
CA ALA A 170 -13.19 19.11 -9.88
C ALA A 170 -13.02 19.73 -11.28
N GLU A 171 -11.80 19.71 -11.83
CA GLU A 171 -11.50 20.17 -13.19
C GLU A 171 -12.29 19.34 -14.22
N LYS A 172 -12.29 18.00 -14.09
CA LYS A 172 -13.11 17.13 -14.96
C LYS A 172 -14.60 17.42 -14.84
N ALA A 173 -15.12 17.58 -13.63
CA ALA A 173 -16.52 17.90 -13.40
C ALA A 173 -16.93 19.24 -14.03
N ALA A 174 -16.07 20.26 -13.93
CA ALA A 174 -16.27 21.57 -14.55
C ALA A 174 -16.24 21.52 -16.09
N HIS A 175 -15.40 20.65 -16.67
CA HIS A 175 -15.33 20.46 -18.12
C HIS A 175 -16.48 19.58 -18.66
N SER A 176 -17.02 18.68 -17.84
CA SER A 176 -18.18 17.84 -18.20
C SER A 176 -19.53 18.48 -17.89
N ALA A 177 -19.55 19.60 -17.15
CA ALA A 177 -20.77 20.32 -16.86
C ALA A 177 -21.33 20.88 -18.18
N PRO A 178 -22.50 20.42 -18.66
CA PRO A 178 -23.12 21.02 -19.83
C PRO A 178 -23.36 22.49 -19.51
N LYS A 179 -22.97 23.37 -20.43
CA LYS A 179 -23.46 24.76 -20.47
C LYS A 179 -24.97 24.69 -20.31
N ALA A 180 -25.47 24.98 -19.11
CA ALA A 180 -26.88 25.24 -18.91
C ALA A 180 -27.17 26.48 -19.75
N TYR A 181 -27.73 26.26 -20.94
CA TYR A 181 -28.31 27.33 -21.73
C TYR A 181 -29.29 28.04 -20.81
N PRO A 182 -29.14 29.35 -20.54
CA PRO A 182 -30.19 30.08 -19.88
C PRO A 182 -31.42 29.93 -20.78
N ALA A 183 -32.47 29.31 -20.25
CA ALA A 183 -33.76 29.22 -20.92
C ALA A 183 -34.18 30.66 -21.27
N GLN A 184 -33.97 31.04 -22.53
CA GLN A 184 -34.61 32.22 -23.07
C GLN A 184 -36.11 31.96 -22.97
N SER A 185 -36.71 32.61 -21.99
CA SER A 185 -38.15 32.82 -21.87
C SER A 185 -38.65 33.53 -23.11
N LEU A 186 -38.94 32.77 -24.18
CA LEU A 186 -39.75 33.23 -25.30
C LEU A 186 -41.20 33.24 -24.81
N LEU A 187 -41.64 34.43 -24.44
CA LEU A 187 -43.01 34.78 -24.13
C LEU A 187 -43.98 34.23 -25.19
N PRO A 188 -45.11 33.60 -24.82
CA PRO A 188 -46.17 33.30 -25.77
C PRO A 188 -46.78 34.63 -26.25
N ALA A 189 -46.48 35.01 -27.49
CA ALA A 189 -47.12 36.13 -28.15
C ALA A 189 -48.63 35.87 -28.21
N LEU A 190 -49.35 36.75 -27.51
CA LEU A 190 -50.80 36.84 -27.39
C LEU A 190 -51.52 36.66 -28.73
N CYS A 191 -52.54 35.81 -28.67
CA CYS A 191 -53.72 35.85 -29.53
C CYS A 191 -54.14 37.31 -29.80
N ARG A 192 -54.24 37.68 -31.07
CA ARG A 192 -55.09 38.81 -31.47
C ARG A 192 -55.91 38.40 -32.69
N MET A 193 -57.13 37.95 -32.41
CA MET A 193 -58.22 38.01 -33.37
C MET A 193 -58.51 39.47 -33.66
N ARG A 194 -58.49 39.86 -34.93
CA ARG A 194 -59.49 40.73 -35.54
C ARG A 194 -59.40 40.65 -37.05
#